data_AF-A0A923J455-F1
#
_entry.id   AF-A0A923J455-F1
#
_cell.length_a   1.000
_cell.length_b   1.000
_cell.length_c   1.000
_cell.angle_alpha   90.00
_cell.angle_beta   90.00
_cell.angle_gamma   90.00
#
_symmetry.space_group_name_H-M   'P 1'
#
loop_
_entity.id
_entity.type
_entity.pdbx_description
1 polymer ?
#
loop_
_entity_poly.entity_id
_entity_poly.type
_entity_poly.pdbx_seq_one_letter_code
_entity_poly.pdbx_strand_id
1 'polypeptide(L)'
;MKTGTLRFLSAMPHFSFLTKDEKDLIVSRSTIIRLPKGHPVSVQGKTLIQNVLIIMKGQLSIYQEGNGQKELTGYIKKGEVFGGITVMLNAGISLRTTKTDTDVDAISIPDSVIMEICAKNKAFHEYFLVNYSQNMFDKSLDAIARVGQARLFLSGIDPFTFLPEEEIENAAKSLSRFSYPKGTVLFVQGKTRVGYLYILQKGAAERYHEENGEKKIPEILSEGDIFGGISMLLNDGLSVRTMEVVEDSTFCVLPKQEFLKLCEKHSAFSDFFSDTFGKRMLSRSYAAIIAKTLQPKEDSLQLFNQPLSQIYSRNPVFCDADVSIQDAASAMARQQSSYAFIRSKDPEQMGIVTEKDFARKVIAHGYPTDRPVASIMSAPLRTISEKALVFEAMMAMMEEDFQHVGVVDANETIIGMLSNKDILAYQGQSPLFLLRKIQIAPTMDKIIEKHNRLAPMVRSLIHNGATAQNITRFITAVSDTILNKLMSMTLDEMGPPPVHFVFMIMGSEGRRSGGALFSKIW
;
A
#
# COMPACT_ATOMS: atom_id res chain seq x y z
N MET A 1 26.41 25.39 -38.62
CA MET A 1 25.25 24.69 -38.03
C MET A 1 24.54 25.56 -36.99
N LYS A 2 25.21 25.97 -35.89
CA LYS A 2 24.63 26.82 -34.82
C LYS A 2 23.92 28.09 -35.30
N THR A 3 24.53 28.86 -36.21
CA THR A 3 23.95 30.12 -36.74
C THR A 3 22.66 29.88 -37.55
N GLY A 4 22.56 28.74 -38.26
CA GLY A 4 21.38 28.37 -39.04
C GLY A 4 20.22 27.91 -38.16
N THR A 5 20.51 27.09 -37.14
CA THR A 5 19.54 26.63 -36.14
C THR A 5 19.00 27.80 -35.33
N LEU A 6 19.86 28.70 -34.86
CA LEU A 6 19.46 29.90 -34.11
C LEU A 6 18.54 30.81 -34.94
N ARG A 7 18.86 31.01 -36.23
CA ARG A 7 18.03 31.80 -37.15
C ARG A 7 16.67 31.13 -37.40
N PHE A 8 16.65 29.81 -37.54
CA PHE A 8 15.41 29.05 -37.72
C PHE A 8 14.51 29.15 -36.49
N LEU A 9 15.05 28.85 -35.30
CA LEU A 9 14.30 28.98 -34.03
C LEU A 9 13.81 30.41 -33.81
N SER A 10 14.66 31.41 -34.03
CA SER A 10 14.27 32.82 -33.83
C SER A 10 13.14 33.30 -34.74
N ALA A 11 12.94 32.66 -35.90
CA ALA A 11 11.84 32.95 -36.81
C ALA A 11 10.53 32.27 -36.40
N MET A 12 10.56 31.33 -35.46
CA MET A 12 9.38 30.60 -35.00
C MET A 12 8.64 31.40 -33.92
N PRO A 13 7.30 31.55 -34.02
CA PRO A 13 6.52 32.34 -33.06
C PRO A 13 6.72 31.93 -31.60
N HIS A 14 6.96 30.65 -31.33
CA HIS A 14 7.13 30.09 -29.99
C HIS A 14 8.52 30.30 -29.38
N PHE A 15 9.53 30.65 -30.17
CA PHE A 15 10.88 30.93 -29.68
C PHE A 15 11.26 32.41 -29.87
N SER A 16 10.48 33.19 -30.61
CA SER A 16 10.82 34.57 -30.97
C SER A 16 10.97 35.49 -29.76
N PHE A 17 10.15 35.30 -28.72
CA PHE A 17 10.12 36.09 -27.49
C PHE A 17 11.11 35.62 -26.41
N LEU A 18 11.86 34.54 -26.65
CA LEU A 18 12.96 34.15 -25.77
C LEU A 18 14.13 35.13 -25.90
N THR A 19 14.83 35.35 -24.78
CA THR A 19 16.07 36.10 -24.73
C THR A 19 17.16 35.41 -25.56
N LYS A 20 18.22 36.15 -25.88
CA LYS A 20 19.35 35.61 -26.64
C LYS A 20 20.02 34.44 -25.89
N ASP A 21 20.20 34.57 -24.58
CA ASP A 21 20.84 33.56 -23.74
C ASP A 21 20.02 32.26 -23.67
N GLU A 22 18.69 32.35 -23.56
CA GLU A 22 17.80 31.18 -23.60
C GLU A 22 17.84 30.47 -24.95
N LYS A 23 17.88 31.22 -26.06
CA LYS A 23 18.01 30.65 -27.40
C LYS A 23 19.38 29.98 -27.59
N ASP A 24 20.44 30.60 -27.11
CA ASP A 24 21.79 30.05 -27.17
C ASP A 24 21.90 28.77 -26.32
N LEU A 25 21.22 28.71 -25.16
CA LEU A 25 21.09 27.50 -24.36
C LEU A 25 20.44 26.36 -25.15
N ILE A 26 19.29 26.61 -25.79
CA ILE A 26 18.61 25.61 -26.64
C ILE A 26 19.53 25.13 -27.77
N VAL A 27 20.16 26.06 -28.49
CA VAL A 27 21.04 25.72 -29.62
C VAL A 27 22.27 24.96 -29.15
N SER A 28 22.79 25.25 -27.96
CA SER A 28 23.98 24.56 -27.42
C SER A 28 23.70 23.12 -27.00
N ARG A 29 22.46 22.80 -26.62
CA ARG A 29 22.03 21.49 -26.12
C ARG A 29 21.22 20.67 -27.13
N SER A 30 20.94 21.23 -28.31
CA SER A 30 20.18 20.55 -29.35
C SER A 30 21.08 19.85 -30.37
N THR A 31 20.53 18.82 -31.00
CA THR A 31 21.17 18.08 -32.09
C THR A 31 20.28 18.08 -33.32
N ILE A 32 20.86 17.97 -34.52
CA ILE A 32 20.08 17.76 -35.74
C ILE A 32 20.04 16.25 -36.00
N ILE A 33 18.84 15.70 -36.09
CA ILE A 33 18.60 14.30 -36.41
C ILE A 33 17.98 14.18 -37.80
N ARG A 34 18.27 13.05 -38.46
CA ARG A 34 17.68 12.67 -39.74
C ARG A 34 16.94 11.36 -39.59
N LEU A 35 15.66 11.35 -39.93
CA LEU A 35 14.80 10.18 -39.83
C LEU A 35 14.35 9.80 -41.24
N PRO A 36 14.68 8.59 -41.73
CA PRO A 36 14.28 8.16 -43.07
C PRO A 36 12.76 7.97 -43.14
N LYS A 37 12.19 8.05 -44.35
CA LYS A 37 10.77 7.74 -44.58
C LYS A 37 10.37 6.37 -43.99
N GLY A 38 9.23 6.34 -43.30
CA GLY A 38 8.68 5.14 -42.65
C GLY A 38 9.22 4.86 -41.26
N HIS A 39 10.17 5.66 -40.75
CA HIS A 39 10.72 5.52 -39.41
C HIS A 39 9.64 5.73 -38.33
N PRO A 40 9.46 4.79 -37.38
CA PRO A 40 8.54 4.96 -36.27
C PRO A 40 9.15 5.95 -35.27
N VAL A 41 8.51 7.11 -35.10
CA VAL A 41 8.95 8.16 -34.16
C VAL A 41 8.41 7.88 -32.76
N SER A 42 7.17 7.39 -32.66
CA SER A 42 6.57 7.00 -31.38
C SER A 42 5.40 6.05 -31.53
N VAL A 43 5.07 5.36 -30.44
CA VAL A 43 3.88 4.52 -30.28
C VAL A 43 3.08 5.05 -29.09
N GLN A 44 1.77 5.23 -29.31
CA GLN A 44 0.83 5.73 -28.30
C GLN A 44 0.91 4.90 -27.01
N GLY A 45 1.06 5.57 -25.87
CA GLY A 45 1.10 4.94 -24.55
C GLY A 45 2.39 4.17 -24.23
N LYS A 46 3.30 3.97 -25.19
CA LYS A 46 4.50 3.13 -25.01
C LYS A 46 5.81 3.90 -25.10
N THR A 47 5.92 4.84 -26.04
CA THR A 47 7.19 5.55 -26.25
C THR A 47 7.37 6.68 -25.25
N LEU A 48 8.48 6.63 -24.50
CA LEU A 48 8.95 7.75 -23.70
C LEU A 48 9.67 8.77 -24.60
N ILE A 49 9.15 9.97 -24.62
CA ILE A 49 9.61 11.16 -25.31
C ILE A 49 10.48 11.95 -24.34
N GLN A 50 11.79 11.82 -24.52
CA GLN A 50 12.81 12.55 -23.76
C GLN A 50 13.34 13.77 -24.52
N ASN A 51 12.94 13.92 -25.79
CA ASN A 51 13.33 15.03 -26.64
C ASN A 51 12.13 15.59 -27.40
N VAL A 52 12.05 16.91 -27.44
CA VAL A 52 11.13 17.65 -28.32
C VAL A 52 11.78 17.77 -29.70
N LEU A 53 11.03 17.44 -30.75
CA LEU A 53 11.51 17.53 -32.13
C LEU A 53 10.88 18.72 -32.83
N ILE A 54 11.70 19.56 -33.47
CA ILE A 54 11.24 20.65 -34.32
C ILE A 54 11.53 20.27 -35.77
N ILE A 55 10.48 20.19 -36.58
CA ILE A 55 10.62 19.71 -37.96
C ILE A 55 11.18 20.82 -38.84
N MET A 56 12.38 20.60 -39.40
CA MET A 56 13.01 21.52 -40.35
C MET A 56 12.64 21.20 -41.80
N LYS A 57 12.47 19.90 -42.10
CA LYS A 57 12.13 19.37 -43.42
C LYS A 57 11.35 18.07 -43.26
N GLY A 58 10.45 17.80 -44.21
CA GLY A 58 9.61 16.61 -44.21
C GLY A 58 8.35 16.77 -43.36
N GLN A 59 7.68 15.65 -43.10
CA GLN A 59 6.48 15.59 -42.28
C GLN A 59 6.34 14.24 -41.56
N LEU A 60 5.59 14.27 -40.46
CA LEU A 60 5.16 13.11 -39.70
C LEU A 60 3.65 12.91 -39.85
N SER A 61 3.21 11.66 -39.96
CA SER A 61 1.80 11.29 -39.79
C SER A 61 1.51 10.95 -38.33
N ILE A 62 0.41 11.45 -37.80
CA ILE A 62 -0.05 11.23 -36.42
C ILE A 62 -1.25 10.28 -36.45
N TYR A 63 -1.19 9.22 -35.65
CA TYR A 63 -2.24 8.22 -35.54
C TYR A 63 -2.76 8.13 -34.11
N GLN A 64 -4.07 7.94 -33.97
CA GLN A 64 -4.72 7.51 -32.74
C GLN A 64 -4.97 6.00 -32.81
N GLU A 65 -4.58 5.30 -31.75
CA GLU A 65 -4.83 3.87 -31.61
C GLU A 65 -5.96 3.64 -30.61
N GLY A 66 -6.96 2.85 -31.00
CA GLY A 66 -8.10 2.47 -30.15
C GLY A 66 -8.90 1.32 -30.79
N ASN A 67 -9.43 0.41 -29.98
CA ASN A 67 -10.24 -0.75 -30.42
C ASN A 67 -9.60 -1.60 -31.53
N GLY A 68 -8.27 -1.75 -31.52
CA GLY A 68 -7.53 -2.51 -32.54
C GLY A 68 -7.40 -1.82 -33.90
N GLN A 69 -7.85 -0.58 -34.04
CA GLN A 69 -7.74 0.22 -35.27
C GLN A 69 -6.76 1.39 -35.09
N LYS A 70 -6.12 1.80 -36.20
CA LYS A 70 -5.27 3.00 -36.28
C LYS A 70 -5.92 4.02 -37.18
N GLU A 71 -6.30 5.16 -36.62
CA GLU A 71 -6.92 6.27 -37.36
C GLU A 71 -5.89 7.38 -37.56
N LEU A 72 -5.77 7.90 -38.77
CA LEU A 72 -4.90 9.04 -39.07
C LEU A 72 -5.59 10.33 -38.60
N THR A 73 -5.03 10.99 -37.60
CA THR A 73 -5.63 12.19 -36.98
C THR A 73 -5.00 13.49 -37.45
N GLY A 74 -3.85 13.45 -38.11
CA GLY A 74 -3.20 14.66 -38.62
C GLY A 74 -1.75 14.47 -39.03
N TYR A 75 -1.07 15.60 -39.22
CA TYR A 75 0.32 15.66 -39.65
C TYR A 75 1.09 16.70 -38.85
N ILE A 76 2.39 16.47 -38.64
CA ILE A 76 3.35 17.46 -38.13
C ILE A 76 4.29 17.84 -39.28
N LYS A 77 4.27 19.10 -39.67
CA LYS A 77 4.96 19.64 -40.85
C LYS A 77 6.13 20.53 -40.45
N LYS A 78 6.89 20.98 -41.44
CA LYS A 78 7.96 21.96 -41.26
C LYS A 78 7.49 23.17 -40.46
N GLY A 79 8.25 23.51 -39.41
CA GLY A 79 7.93 24.62 -38.50
C GLY A 79 7.05 24.22 -37.32
N GLU A 80 6.64 22.96 -37.23
CA GLU A 80 5.84 22.44 -36.12
C GLU A 80 6.68 21.57 -35.18
N VAL A 81 6.12 21.31 -34.00
CA VAL A 81 6.81 20.70 -32.86
C VAL A 81 6.15 19.37 -32.51
N PHE A 82 6.95 18.31 -32.43
CA PHE A 82 6.55 17.01 -31.90
C PHE A 82 7.08 16.83 -30.48
N GLY A 83 6.29 16.20 -29.61
CA GLY A 83 6.71 15.84 -28.26
C GLY A 83 6.57 16.95 -27.21
N GLY A 84 6.37 18.21 -27.61
CA GLY A 84 6.24 19.34 -26.68
C GLY A 84 5.11 19.16 -25.65
N ILE A 85 3.91 18.78 -26.11
CA ILE A 85 2.75 18.50 -25.24
C ILE A 85 3.04 17.34 -24.31
N THR A 86 3.61 16.25 -24.84
CA THR A 86 3.91 15.03 -24.09
C THR A 86 4.93 15.29 -22.97
N VAL A 87 5.97 16.08 -23.24
CA VAL A 87 6.99 16.45 -22.26
C VAL A 87 6.41 17.31 -21.13
N MET A 88 5.56 18.29 -21.47
CA MET A 88 5.01 19.19 -20.46
C MET A 88 3.84 18.59 -19.66
N LEU A 89 3.05 17.71 -20.28
CA LEU A 89 1.75 17.30 -19.73
C LEU A 89 1.58 15.80 -19.56
N ASN A 90 2.43 14.92 -20.08
CA ASN A 90 2.19 13.47 -20.00
C ASN A 90 3.38 12.67 -19.50
N ALA A 91 4.23 13.27 -18.66
CA ALA A 91 5.42 12.63 -18.10
C ALA A 91 6.39 12.08 -19.17
N GLY A 92 6.34 12.66 -20.38
CA GLY A 92 7.10 12.15 -21.51
C GLY A 92 6.45 10.99 -22.26
N ILE A 93 5.31 10.38 -21.89
CA ILE A 93 4.75 9.27 -22.69
C ILE A 93 3.96 9.78 -23.91
N SER A 94 4.26 9.24 -25.09
CA SER A 94 3.61 9.65 -26.34
C SER A 94 2.09 9.46 -26.30
N LEU A 95 1.34 10.53 -26.61
CA LEU A 95 -0.13 10.52 -26.64
C LEU A 95 -0.70 9.92 -27.93
N ARG A 96 0.13 9.82 -28.97
CA ARG A 96 -0.23 9.34 -30.31
C ARG A 96 0.90 8.48 -30.87
N THR A 97 0.57 7.63 -31.83
CA THR A 97 1.58 6.93 -32.63
C THR A 97 2.01 7.85 -33.77
N THR A 98 3.29 7.91 -34.08
CA THR A 98 3.82 8.84 -35.08
C THR A 98 4.88 8.16 -35.93
N LYS A 99 4.85 8.39 -37.24
CA LYS A 99 5.86 7.91 -38.19
C LYS A 99 6.21 8.97 -39.21
N THR A 100 7.37 8.88 -39.81
CA THR A 100 7.78 9.76 -40.92
C THR A 100 7.11 9.34 -42.22
N ASP A 101 6.51 10.28 -42.96
CA ASP A 101 5.96 10.01 -44.31
C ASP A 101 6.97 10.29 -45.43
N THR A 102 7.99 11.08 -45.09
CA THR A 102 9.09 11.54 -45.94
C THR A 102 10.38 11.50 -45.13
N ASP A 103 11.52 11.71 -45.76
CA ASP A 103 12.74 11.94 -44.98
C ASP A 103 12.61 13.25 -44.19
N VAL A 104 12.83 13.15 -42.89
CA VAL A 104 12.65 14.24 -41.93
C VAL A 104 13.99 14.68 -41.37
N ASP A 105 14.29 15.98 -41.51
CA ASP A 105 15.35 16.63 -40.75
C ASP A 105 14.69 17.37 -39.58
N ALA A 106 15.13 17.11 -38.34
CA ALA A 106 14.57 17.74 -37.16
C ALA A 106 15.64 18.20 -36.17
N ILE A 107 15.34 19.26 -35.42
CA ILE A 107 16.12 19.67 -34.24
C ILE A 107 15.58 18.90 -33.05
N SER A 108 16.41 18.09 -32.41
CA SER A 108 16.11 17.36 -31.18
C SER A 108 16.60 18.16 -29.99
N ILE A 109 15.69 18.59 -29.12
CA ILE A 109 15.96 19.36 -27.91
C ILE A 109 15.60 18.49 -26.69
N PRO A 110 16.52 18.28 -25.74
CA PRO A 110 16.22 17.55 -24.51
C PRO A 110 15.07 18.18 -23.71
N ASP A 111 14.20 17.34 -23.15
CA ASP A 111 13.09 17.74 -22.30
C ASP A 111 13.52 18.64 -21.12
N SER A 112 14.63 18.31 -20.47
CA SER A 112 15.24 19.08 -19.39
C SER A 112 15.50 20.54 -19.75
N VAL A 113 15.92 20.82 -20.99
CA VAL A 113 16.17 22.19 -21.47
C VAL A 113 14.87 22.94 -21.67
N ILE A 114 13.85 22.26 -22.22
CA ILE A 114 12.50 22.85 -22.39
C ILE A 114 11.89 23.17 -21.02
N MET A 115 12.02 22.26 -20.06
CA MET A 115 11.51 22.47 -18.69
C MET A 115 12.25 23.59 -17.96
N GLU A 116 13.57 23.70 -18.14
CA GLU A 116 14.37 24.79 -17.57
C GLU A 116 13.89 26.16 -18.10
N ILE A 117 13.59 26.26 -19.40
CA ILE A 117 13.11 27.51 -20.01
C ILE A 117 11.66 27.80 -19.59
N CYS A 118 10.80 26.79 -19.53
CA CYS A 118 9.43 26.95 -19.01
C CYS A 118 9.43 27.46 -17.55
N ALA A 119 10.38 27.00 -16.73
CA ALA A 119 10.50 27.47 -15.34
C ALA A 119 10.95 28.93 -15.24
N LYS A 120 11.77 29.40 -16.20
CA LYS A 120 12.31 30.77 -16.22
C LYS A 120 11.43 31.76 -16.98
N ASN A 121 10.65 31.30 -17.95
CA ASN A 121 9.91 32.14 -18.89
C ASN A 121 8.43 31.77 -18.92
N LYS A 122 7.63 32.50 -18.14
CA LYS A 122 6.19 32.27 -18.02
C LYS A 122 5.45 32.44 -19.36
N ALA A 123 5.86 33.39 -20.20
CA ALA A 123 5.25 33.61 -21.51
C ALA A 123 5.52 32.42 -22.46
N PHE A 124 6.69 31.80 -22.37
CA PHE A 124 7.00 30.55 -23.08
C PHE A 124 6.08 29.42 -22.62
N HIS A 125 5.96 29.22 -21.31
CA HIS A 125 5.08 28.21 -20.74
C HIS A 125 3.60 28.42 -21.12
N GLU A 126 3.09 29.65 -20.97
CA GLU A 126 1.71 30.02 -21.31
C GLU A 126 1.44 29.87 -22.81
N TYR A 127 2.37 30.28 -23.68
CA TYR A 127 2.23 30.09 -25.13
C TYR A 127 2.06 28.61 -25.49
N PHE A 128 2.88 27.75 -24.89
CA PHE A 128 2.80 26.30 -25.10
C PHE A 128 1.47 25.72 -24.60
N LEU A 129 0.92 26.24 -23.50
CA LEU A 129 -0.42 25.90 -22.99
C LEU A 129 -1.57 26.45 -23.86
N VAL A 130 -1.41 27.62 -24.47
CA VAL A 130 -2.44 28.25 -25.32
C VAL A 130 -2.50 27.63 -26.72
N ASN A 131 -1.34 27.36 -27.35
CA ASN A 131 -1.31 26.56 -28.59
C ASN A 131 -1.84 25.14 -28.36
N TYR A 132 -1.69 24.63 -27.13
CA TYR A 132 -2.32 23.39 -26.69
C TYR A 132 -3.85 23.54 -26.59
N SER A 133 -4.37 24.56 -25.91
CA SER A 133 -5.81 24.76 -25.74
C SER A 133 -6.56 24.96 -27.07
N GLN A 134 -5.91 25.56 -28.06
CA GLN A 134 -6.47 25.74 -29.41
C GLN A 134 -6.60 24.42 -30.20
N ASN A 135 -5.78 23.40 -29.89
CA ASN A 135 -5.86 22.05 -30.45
C ASN A 135 -6.69 21.09 -29.56
N MET A 136 -7.30 21.60 -28.48
CA MET A 136 -7.92 20.84 -27.38
C MET A 136 -9.43 20.57 -27.57
N PHE A 137 -9.96 20.72 -28.79
CA PHE A 137 -11.36 20.33 -29.06
C PHE A 137 -11.55 18.82 -29.23
N ASP A 138 -10.46 18.04 -29.18
CA ASP A 138 -10.53 16.59 -29.06
C ASP A 138 -10.55 16.21 -27.57
N LYS A 139 -11.75 15.90 -27.05
CA LYS A 139 -11.96 15.39 -25.68
C LYS A 139 -11.07 14.18 -25.35
N SER A 140 -10.60 13.44 -26.35
CA SER A 140 -9.72 12.30 -26.16
C SER A 140 -8.30 12.72 -25.71
N LEU A 141 -7.75 13.82 -26.22
CA LEU A 141 -6.40 14.27 -25.86
C LEU A 141 -6.32 14.76 -24.41
N ASP A 142 -7.32 15.51 -23.96
CA ASP A 142 -7.43 15.97 -22.58
C ASP A 142 -7.64 14.78 -21.61
N ALA A 143 -8.43 13.78 -22.00
CA ALA A 143 -8.59 12.56 -21.22
C ALA A 143 -7.28 11.76 -21.13
N ILE A 144 -6.56 11.58 -22.25
CA ILE A 144 -5.30 10.81 -22.27
C ILE A 144 -4.22 11.52 -21.45
N ALA A 145 -4.07 12.85 -21.59
CA ALA A 145 -3.11 13.62 -20.80
C ALA A 145 -3.41 13.54 -19.30
N ARG A 146 -4.69 13.66 -18.91
CA ARG A 146 -5.09 13.52 -17.49
C ARG A 146 -4.76 12.13 -16.93
N VAL A 147 -5.01 11.07 -17.70
CA VAL A 147 -4.72 9.69 -17.28
C VAL A 147 -3.21 9.47 -17.13
N GLY A 148 -2.38 9.96 -18.06
CA GLY A 148 -0.93 9.75 -17.93
C GLY A 148 -0.27 10.61 -16.84
N GLN A 149 -0.77 11.82 -16.56
CA GLN A 149 -0.37 12.59 -15.37
C GLN A 149 -0.73 11.85 -14.09
N ALA A 150 -1.96 11.34 -14.02
CA ALA A 150 -2.44 10.60 -12.85
C ALA A 150 -1.63 9.31 -12.64
N ARG A 151 -1.29 8.60 -13.73
CA ARG A 151 -0.42 7.42 -13.69
C ARG A 151 0.97 7.74 -13.14
N LEU A 152 1.61 8.81 -13.61
CA LEU A 152 2.93 9.20 -13.12
C LEU A 152 2.87 9.57 -11.63
N PHE A 153 1.89 10.38 -11.26
CA PHE A 153 1.69 10.78 -9.86
C PHE A 153 1.54 9.56 -8.95
N LEU A 154 0.69 8.60 -9.32
CA LEU A 154 0.54 7.36 -8.57
C LEU A 154 1.85 6.54 -8.53
N SER A 155 2.56 6.42 -9.65
CA SER A 155 3.78 5.59 -9.72
C SER A 155 4.92 6.03 -8.78
N GLY A 156 4.89 7.27 -8.28
CA GLY A 156 5.87 7.79 -7.32
C GLY A 156 5.45 7.68 -5.85
N ILE A 157 4.27 7.11 -5.56
CA ILE A 157 3.68 7.10 -4.22
C ILE A 157 3.60 5.67 -3.71
N ASP A 158 4.20 5.39 -2.55
CA ASP A 158 3.94 4.15 -1.83
C ASP A 158 2.48 4.16 -1.34
N PRO A 159 1.66 3.12 -1.59
CA PRO A 159 2.03 1.77 -2.04
C PRO A 159 1.87 1.46 -3.54
N PHE A 160 1.50 2.44 -4.37
CA PHE A 160 1.27 2.21 -5.80
C PHE A 160 2.54 1.78 -6.55
N THR A 161 3.71 2.08 -6.01
CA THR A 161 5.03 1.57 -6.46
C THR A 161 5.12 0.04 -6.47
N PHE A 162 4.30 -0.67 -5.68
CA PHE A 162 4.28 -2.13 -5.63
C PHE A 162 3.38 -2.79 -6.69
N LEU A 163 2.63 -1.99 -7.44
CA LEU A 163 1.67 -2.47 -8.43
C LEU A 163 2.31 -2.60 -9.82
N PRO A 164 1.88 -3.58 -10.63
CA PRO A 164 2.21 -3.62 -12.05
C PRO A 164 1.72 -2.36 -12.79
N GLU A 165 2.42 -1.95 -13.85
CA GLU A 165 2.10 -0.72 -14.61
C GLU A 165 0.64 -0.70 -15.11
N GLU A 166 0.10 -1.86 -15.52
CA GLU A 166 -1.28 -1.99 -16.00
C GLU A 166 -2.31 -1.64 -14.92
N GLU A 167 -2.06 -2.05 -13.67
CA GLU A 167 -2.96 -1.77 -12.54
C GLU A 167 -2.87 -0.30 -12.11
N ILE A 168 -1.68 0.32 -12.21
CA ILE A 168 -1.52 1.77 -12.03
C ILE A 168 -2.29 2.53 -13.11
N GLU A 169 -2.25 2.07 -14.36
CA GLU A 169 -2.99 2.69 -15.47
C GLU A 169 -4.51 2.59 -15.25
N ASN A 170 -5.00 1.43 -14.80
CA ASN A 170 -6.42 1.23 -14.49
C ASN A 170 -6.88 2.07 -13.30
N ALA A 171 -6.06 2.18 -12.26
CA ALA A 171 -6.31 3.08 -11.14
C ALA A 171 -6.33 4.54 -11.60
N ALA A 172 -5.40 4.95 -12.46
CA ALA A 172 -5.33 6.32 -12.99
C ALA A 172 -6.56 6.71 -13.82
N LYS A 173 -7.14 5.76 -14.58
CA LYS A 173 -8.41 5.96 -15.31
C LYS A 173 -9.60 6.22 -14.38
N SER A 174 -9.53 5.71 -13.15
CA SER A 174 -10.61 5.78 -12.15
C SER A 174 -10.43 6.93 -11.15
N LEU A 175 -9.32 7.67 -11.22
CA LEU A 175 -9.04 8.77 -10.31
C LEU A 175 -9.92 9.99 -10.62
N SER A 176 -10.47 10.58 -9.56
CA SER A 176 -11.09 11.90 -9.60
C SER A 176 -10.24 12.92 -8.85
N ARG A 177 -10.47 14.22 -9.10
CA ARG A 177 -9.76 15.31 -8.41
C ARG A 177 -10.76 16.19 -7.67
N PHE A 178 -10.57 16.35 -6.36
CA PHE A 178 -11.37 17.24 -5.53
C PHE A 178 -10.48 18.30 -4.89
N SER A 179 -10.96 19.54 -4.87
CA SER A 179 -10.27 20.66 -4.20
C SER A 179 -11.13 21.18 -3.07
N TYR A 180 -10.49 21.51 -1.95
CA TYR A 180 -11.14 22.00 -0.75
C TYR A 180 -10.39 23.22 -0.21
N PRO A 181 -11.11 24.27 0.22
CA PRO A 181 -10.49 25.45 0.81
C PRO A 181 -9.97 25.15 2.22
N LYS A 182 -9.02 25.96 2.68
CA LYS A 182 -8.54 25.98 4.07
C LYS A 182 -9.69 26.04 5.08
N GLY A 183 -9.57 25.28 6.18
CA GLY A 183 -10.55 25.18 7.26
C GLY A 183 -11.63 24.13 7.03
N THR A 184 -11.61 23.41 5.90
CA THR A 184 -12.61 22.37 5.62
C THR A 184 -12.31 21.12 6.43
N VAL A 185 -13.22 20.71 7.31
CA VAL A 185 -13.18 19.39 7.97
C VAL A 185 -13.83 18.36 7.06
N LEU A 186 -13.01 17.47 6.50
CA LEU A 186 -13.47 16.46 5.52
C LEU A 186 -13.97 15.18 6.20
N PHE A 187 -13.31 14.78 7.28
CA PHE A 187 -13.65 13.58 8.02
C PHE A 187 -13.68 13.87 9.49
N VAL A 188 -14.68 13.36 10.19
CA VAL A 188 -14.75 13.33 11.64
C VAL A 188 -14.63 11.88 12.09
N GLN A 189 -13.69 11.63 13.00
CA GLN A 189 -13.46 10.30 13.54
C GLN A 189 -14.75 9.66 14.09
N GLY A 190 -14.93 8.35 13.84
CA GLY A 190 -16.08 7.58 14.33
C GLY A 190 -17.45 8.00 13.77
N LYS A 191 -17.53 9.04 12.93
CA LYS A 191 -18.78 9.58 12.39
C LYS A 191 -18.82 9.54 10.87
N THR A 192 -17.79 10.05 10.20
CA THR A 192 -17.80 10.18 8.74
C THR A 192 -17.37 8.87 8.08
N ARG A 193 -18.13 8.42 7.07
CA ARG A 193 -17.71 7.31 6.20
C ARG A 193 -16.81 7.81 5.06
N VAL A 194 -15.71 7.10 4.89
CA VAL A 194 -14.70 7.27 3.86
C VAL A 194 -15.05 6.34 2.69
N GLY A 195 -15.45 6.93 1.57
CA GLY A 195 -15.82 6.21 0.34
C GLY A 195 -14.72 6.18 -0.73
N TYR A 196 -13.60 6.87 -0.48
CA TYR A 196 -12.48 6.98 -1.41
C TYR A 196 -11.16 6.93 -0.66
N LEU A 197 -10.10 6.49 -1.34
CA LEU A 197 -8.72 6.70 -0.91
C LEU A 197 -8.31 8.10 -1.34
N TYR A 198 -7.96 8.96 -0.39
CA TYR A 198 -7.54 10.34 -0.66
C TYR A 198 -6.02 10.40 -0.70
N ILE A 199 -5.49 10.96 -1.77
CA ILE A 199 -4.05 11.13 -1.99
C ILE A 199 -3.83 12.64 -2.18
N LEU A 200 -3.09 13.27 -1.28
CA LEU A 200 -2.88 14.71 -1.33
C LEU A 200 -1.96 15.02 -2.50
N GLN A 201 -2.46 15.78 -3.48
CA GLN A 201 -1.69 16.14 -4.66
C GLN A 201 -1.02 17.51 -4.51
N LYS A 202 -1.69 18.45 -3.85
CA LYS A 202 -1.19 19.80 -3.61
C LYS A 202 -1.81 20.39 -2.35
N GLY A 203 -1.01 21.14 -1.58
CA GLY A 203 -1.44 21.79 -0.35
C GLY A 203 -1.09 20.98 0.90
N ALA A 204 -1.82 21.22 1.98
CA ALA A 204 -1.59 20.59 3.28
C ALA A 204 -2.91 20.31 4.01
N ALA A 205 -2.97 19.15 4.67
CA ALA A 205 -4.04 18.78 5.57
C ALA A 205 -3.47 18.33 6.91
N GLU A 206 -4.25 18.36 7.97
CA GLU A 206 -3.91 17.80 9.26
C GLU A 206 -4.84 16.63 9.54
N ARG A 207 -4.27 15.50 10.00
CA ARG A 207 -5.05 14.44 10.63
C ARG A 207 -4.77 14.40 12.12
N TYR A 208 -5.80 14.16 12.91
CA TYR A 208 -5.68 14.10 14.36
C TYR A 208 -6.78 13.21 14.95
N HIS A 209 -6.67 12.90 16.23
CA HIS A 209 -7.79 12.40 17.00
C HIS A 209 -8.28 13.47 17.96
N GLU A 210 -9.58 13.62 18.10
CA GLU A 210 -10.19 14.60 19.00
C GLU A 210 -10.71 13.90 20.25
N GLU A 211 -10.20 14.28 21.42
CA GLU A 211 -10.67 13.78 22.72
C GLU A 211 -10.91 14.96 23.64
N ASN A 212 -12.12 15.08 24.19
CA ASN A 212 -12.55 16.18 25.07
C ASN A 212 -12.32 17.60 24.49
N GLY A 213 -12.44 17.74 23.16
CA GLY A 213 -12.22 19.02 22.46
C GLY A 213 -10.75 19.37 22.20
N GLU A 214 -9.81 18.50 22.55
CA GLU A 214 -8.38 18.68 22.25
C GLU A 214 -7.93 17.78 21.09
N LYS A 215 -7.07 18.33 20.21
CA LYS A 215 -6.40 17.57 19.15
C LYS A 215 -5.24 16.75 19.73
N LYS A 216 -5.35 15.42 19.66
CA LYS A 216 -4.34 14.45 20.06
C LYS A 216 -3.66 13.84 18.82
N ILE A 217 -2.34 13.74 18.88
CA ILE A 217 -1.47 13.22 17.81
C ILE A 217 -1.79 13.92 16.48
N PRO A 218 -1.67 15.26 16.42
CA PRO A 218 -1.77 15.98 15.17
C PRO A 218 -0.60 15.58 14.27
N GLU A 219 -0.91 15.35 13.01
CA GLU A 219 0.07 15.01 11.98
C GLU A 219 -0.29 15.76 10.71
N ILE A 220 0.66 16.52 10.19
CA ILE A 220 0.51 17.25 8.94
C ILE A 220 0.75 16.26 7.78
N LEU A 221 -0.20 16.24 6.87
CA LEU A 221 -0.17 15.54 5.60
C LEU A 221 0.32 16.51 4.53
N SER A 222 1.28 16.03 3.74
CA SER A 222 1.96 16.70 2.65
C SER A 222 1.71 15.99 1.32
N GLU A 223 2.21 16.55 0.22
CA GLU A 223 1.99 15.98 -1.11
C GLU A 223 2.50 14.53 -1.19
N GLY A 224 1.65 13.63 -1.71
CA GLY A 224 1.87 12.18 -1.73
C GLY A 224 1.24 11.44 -0.54
N ASP A 225 0.93 12.12 0.56
CA ASP A 225 0.34 11.46 1.73
C ASP A 225 -1.08 10.95 1.46
N ILE A 226 -1.37 9.79 2.06
CA ILE A 226 -2.61 9.05 1.84
C ILE A 226 -3.49 9.04 3.09
N PHE A 227 -4.79 9.25 2.89
CA PHE A 227 -5.83 9.11 3.90
C PHE A 227 -6.94 8.15 3.46
N GLY A 228 -7.49 7.40 4.43
CA GLY A 228 -8.69 6.58 4.23
C GLY A 228 -8.46 5.08 4.03
N GLY A 229 -7.26 4.65 3.62
CA GLY A 229 -6.97 3.23 3.36
C GLY A 229 -7.20 2.33 4.58
N ILE A 230 -6.66 2.74 5.74
CA ILE A 230 -6.86 2.06 7.03
C ILE A 230 -8.34 2.01 7.41
N SER A 231 -9.05 3.14 7.29
CA SER A 231 -10.48 3.23 7.59
C SER A 231 -11.28 2.23 6.74
N MET A 232 -10.99 2.15 5.44
CA MET A 232 -11.69 1.26 4.50
C MET A 232 -11.36 -0.22 4.70
N LEU A 233 -10.11 -0.56 5.03
CA LEU A 233 -9.68 -1.96 5.20
C LEU A 233 -10.03 -2.56 6.57
N LEU A 234 -9.93 -1.74 7.62
CA LEU A 234 -9.93 -2.21 9.01
C LEU A 234 -11.12 -1.70 9.83
N ASN A 235 -11.82 -0.66 9.38
CA ASN A 235 -12.93 -0.04 10.12
C ASN A 235 -14.21 0.14 9.27
N ASP A 236 -14.44 -0.73 8.29
CA ASP A 236 -15.62 -0.71 7.41
C ASP A 236 -15.85 0.64 6.68
N GLY A 237 -14.78 1.41 6.48
CA GLY A 237 -14.84 2.74 5.91
C GLY A 237 -15.26 3.83 6.89
N LEU A 238 -15.51 3.55 8.18
CA LEU A 238 -15.68 4.61 9.16
C LEU A 238 -14.33 5.26 9.48
N SER A 239 -14.25 6.58 9.44
CA SER A 239 -12.98 7.27 9.63
C SER A 239 -12.41 7.02 11.02
N VAL A 240 -11.15 6.57 11.10
CA VAL A 240 -10.45 6.36 12.37
C VAL A 240 -9.84 7.65 12.94
N ARG A 241 -9.77 8.71 12.13
CA ARG A 241 -9.18 10.01 12.46
C ARG A 241 -10.05 11.13 11.90
N THR A 242 -9.96 12.30 12.52
CA THR A 242 -10.48 13.54 11.95
C THR A 242 -9.44 14.09 10.98
N MET A 243 -9.89 14.67 9.86
CA MET A 243 -9.03 15.32 8.88
C MET A 243 -9.56 16.70 8.55
N GLU A 244 -8.71 17.71 8.71
CA GLU A 244 -8.98 19.11 8.44
C GLU A 244 -7.98 19.64 7.41
N VAL A 245 -8.47 20.41 6.44
CA VAL A 245 -7.64 21.03 5.41
C VAL A 245 -7.02 22.31 5.99
N VAL A 246 -5.69 22.41 6.05
CA VAL A 246 -4.99 23.55 6.68
C VAL A 246 -4.52 24.62 5.69
N GLU A 247 -4.49 24.28 4.41
CA GLU A 247 -4.27 25.17 3.26
C GLU A 247 -5.15 24.75 2.09
N ASP A 248 -5.44 25.63 1.13
CA ASP A 248 -6.22 25.26 -0.06
C ASP A 248 -5.57 24.05 -0.75
N SER A 249 -6.28 22.92 -0.75
CA SER A 249 -5.70 21.61 -1.05
C SER A 249 -6.46 20.89 -2.14
N THR A 250 -5.72 20.16 -2.96
CA THR A 250 -6.23 19.31 -4.02
C THR A 250 -5.85 17.86 -3.75
N PHE A 251 -6.84 16.98 -3.84
CA PHE A 251 -6.70 15.55 -3.65
C PHE A 251 -7.01 14.80 -4.95
N CYS A 252 -6.20 13.79 -5.24
CA CYS A 252 -6.58 12.71 -6.12
C CYS A 252 -7.32 11.65 -5.29
N VAL A 253 -8.50 11.24 -5.74
CA VAL A 253 -9.36 10.30 -5.00
C VAL A 253 -9.62 9.04 -5.83
N LEU A 254 -9.34 7.88 -5.23
CA LEU A 254 -9.61 6.57 -5.83
C LEU A 254 -10.85 5.94 -5.18
N PRO A 255 -11.86 5.49 -5.94
CA PRO A 255 -13.07 4.88 -5.37
C PRO A 255 -12.77 3.66 -4.49
N LYS A 256 -13.53 3.49 -3.40
CA LYS A 256 -13.38 2.34 -2.47
C LYS A 256 -13.39 1.00 -3.19
N GLN A 257 -14.24 0.81 -4.19
CA GLN A 257 -14.33 -0.45 -4.93
C GLN A 257 -13.02 -0.78 -5.66
N GLU A 258 -12.44 0.19 -6.38
CA GLU A 258 -11.17 0.01 -7.08
C GLU A 258 -10.01 -0.20 -6.10
N PHE A 259 -9.98 0.57 -5.01
CA PHE A 259 -9.01 0.37 -3.94
C PHE A 259 -9.05 -1.04 -3.33
N LEU A 260 -10.25 -1.56 -3.02
CA LEU A 260 -10.41 -2.90 -2.46
C LEU A 260 -10.02 -4.00 -3.45
N LYS A 261 -10.32 -3.83 -4.75
CA LYS A 261 -9.86 -4.76 -5.81
C LYS A 261 -8.33 -4.82 -5.87
N LEU A 262 -7.65 -3.68 -5.78
CA LEU A 262 -6.19 -3.62 -5.75
C LEU A 262 -5.62 -4.35 -4.53
N CYS A 263 -6.22 -4.16 -3.36
CA CYS A 263 -5.81 -4.85 -2.13
C CYS A 263 -6.03 -6.37 -2.21
N GLU A 264 -7.11 -6.82 -2.86
CA GLU A 264 -7.42 -8.24 -3.02
C GLU A 264 -6.44 -8.94 -3.97
N LYS A 265 -6.07 -8.27 -5.07
CA LYS A 265 -5.16 -8.82 -6.08
C LYS A 265 -3.69 -8.74 -5.69
N HIS A 266 -3.28 -7.71 -4.94
CA HIS A 266 -1.87 -7.43 -4.66
C HIS A 266 -1.61 -7.35 -3.16
N SER A 267 -1.07 -8.44 -2.60
CA SER A 267 -0.81 -8.52 -1.15
C SER A 267 0.14 -7.44 -0.67
N ALA A 268 1.24 -7.14 -1.39
CA ALA A 268 2.18 -6.09 -1.02
C ALA A 268 1.53 -4.69 -0.90
N PHE A 269 0.54 -4.40 -1.76
CA PHE A 269 -0.24 -3.16 -1.71
C PHE A 269 -1.14 -3.12 -0.47
N SER A 270 -1.82 -4.23 -0.15
CA SER A 270 -2.64 -4.37 1.07
C SER A 270 -1.82 -4.34 2.36
N ASP A 271 -0.67 -5.00 2.34
CA ASP A 271 0.26 -5.15 3.45
C ASP A 271 0.82 -3.78 3.84
N PHE A 272 1.09 -2.88 2.89
CA PHE A 272 1.51 -1.52 3.24
C PHE A 272 0.55 -0.82 4.20
N PHE A 273 -0.77 -0.89 3.97
CA PHE A 273 -1.75 -0.26 4.86
C PHE A 273 -1.86 -0.99 6.19
N SER A 274 -1.72 -2.32 6.18
CA SER A 274 -1.80 -3.17 7.38
C SER A 274 -0.56 -3.03 8.25
N ASP A 275 0.64 -2.96 7.66
CA ASP A 275 1.93 -2.73 8.30
C ASP A 275 2.07 -1.30 8.76
N THR A 276 1.62 -0.31 7.97
CA THR A 276 1.59 1.09 8.41
C THR A 276 0.65 1.24 9.60
N PHE A 277 -0.51 0.57 9.59
CA PHE A 277 -1.39 0.49 10.75
C PHE A 277 -0.73 -0.23 11.92
N GLY A 278 -0.08 -1.37 11.70
CA GLY A 278 0.61 -2.15 12.71
C GLY A 278 1.76 -1.39 13.37
N LYS A 279 2.63 -0.75 12.57
CA LYS A 279 3.71 0.15 13.03
C LYS A 279 3.17 1.33 13.83
N ARG A 280 2.07 1.94 13.39
CA ARG A 280 1.41 3.02 14.15
C ARG A 280 0.78 2.51 15.45
N MET A 281 0.28 1.29 15.47
CA MET A 281 -0.19 0.61 16.69
C MET A 281 0.94 0.31 17.68
N LEU A 282 2.21 0.36 17.26
CA LEU A 282 3.36 0.29 18.18
C LEU A 282 3.54 1.60 18.98
N SER A 283 2.87 2.69 18.59
CA SER A 283 2.87 3.93 19.36
C SER A 283 1.78 3.89 20.45
N ARG A 284 2.20 3.98 21.71
CA ARG A 284 1.34 3.97 22.91
C ARG A 284 0.19 4.98 22.85
N SER A 285 0.48 6.20 22.42
CA SER A 285 -0.54 7.25 22.31
C SER A 285 -1.53 6.94 21.19
N TYR A 286 -1.06 6.40 20.07
CA TYR A 286 -1.89 6.06 18.91
C TYR A 286 -2.80 4.87 19.20
N ALA A 287 -2.26 3.80 19.81
CA ALA A 287 -3.00 2.58 20.11
C ALA A 287 -4.16 2.81 21.10
N ALA A 288 -3.89 3.49 22.21
CA ALA A 288 -4.88 3.78 23.26
C ALA A 288 -6.07 4.60 22.73
N ILE A 289 -5.79 5.48 21.78
CA ILE A 289 -6.75 6.37 21.14
C ILE A 289 -7.59 5.65 20.06
N ILE A 290 -6.92 4.88 19.20
CA ILE A 290 -7.58 4.19 18.08
C ILE A 290 -8.44 3.01 18.55
N ALA A 291 -8.04 2.29 19.59
CA ALA A 291 -8.82 1.19 20.17
C ALA A 291 -10.23 1.61 20.62
N LYS A 292 -10.41 2.88 21.05
CA LYS A 292 -11.71 3.45 21.43
C LYS A 292 -12.61 3.82 20.23
N THR A 293 -12.02 4.06 19.06
CA THR A 293 -12.71 4.62 17.87
C THR A 293 -13.13 3.55 16.86
N LEU A 294 -12.39 2.44 16.81
CA LEU A 294 -12.79 1.27 16.05
C LEU A 294 -14.12 0.79 16.61
N GLN A 295 -15.18 0.78 15.79
CA GLN A 295 -16.44 0.23 16.25
C GLN A 295 -16.22 -1.26 16.56
N PRO A 296 -16.47 -1.69 17.80
CA PRO A 296 -16.28 -3.08 18.15
C PRO A 296 -17.33 -3.90 17.40
N LYS A 297 -16.93 -4.58 16.33
CA LYS A 297 -17.43 -5.93 16.13
C LYS A 297 -16.65 -6.79 17.11
N GLU A 298 -17.38 -7.53 17.94
CA GLU A 298 -16.93 -8.36 19.08
C GLU A 298 -15.78 -9.35 18.81
N ASP A 299 -15.22 -9.36 17.60
CA ASP A 299 -14.36 -10.41 17.07
C ASP A 299 -12.90 -9.97 16.83
N SER A 300 -12.61 -8.73 16.42
CA SER A 300 -11.22 -8.28 16.18
C SER A 300 -10.44 -7.95 17.46
N LEU A 301 -11.13 -7.73 18.58
CA LEU A 301 -10.56 -7.40 19.90
C LEU A 301 -10.34 -8.64 20.80
N GLN A 302 -10.82 -9.83 20.42
CA GLN A 302 -10.68 -11.02 21.27
C GLN A 302 -9.22 -11.42 21.51
N LEU A 303 -8.33 -11.16 20.55
CA LEU A 303 -6.91 -11.49 20.71
C LEU A 303 -6.22 -10.63 21.77
N PHE A 304 -6.51 -9.33 21.80
CA PHE A 304 -5.81 -8.39 22.67
C PHE A 304 -6.19 -8.57 24.15
N ASN A 305 -7.39 -9.11 24.39
CA ASN A 305 -7.93 -9.42 25.72
C ASN A 305 -7.74 -10.89 26.13
N GLN A 306 -6.91 -11.67 25.42
CA GLN A 306 -6.58 -13.04 25.81
C GLN A 306 -5.38 -13.09 26.76
N PRO A 307 -5.37 -13.99 27.77
CA PRO A 307 -4.19 -14.23 28.59
C PRO A 307 -3.04 -14.85 27.78
N LEU A 308 -1.81 -14.52 28.16
CA LEU A 308 -0.59 -15.04 27.55
C LEU A 308 -0.42 -16.55 27.72
N SER A 309 -1.12 -17.20 28.66
CA SER A 309 -1.12 -18.65 28.88
C SER A 309 -1.31 -19.50 27.60
N GLN A 310 -1.87 -18.89 26.55
CA GLN A 310 -2.16 -19.50 25.25
C GLN A 310 -1.16 -19.15 24.13
N ILE A 311 -0.29 -18.17 24.33
CA ILE A 311 0.56 -17.57 23.29
C ILE A 311 1.97 -17.35 23.85
N TYR A 312 2.79 -18.40 23.88
CA TYR A 312 4.24 -18.35 24.07
C TYR A 312 4.90 -19.65 23.63
N SER A 313 6.20 -19.59 23.33
CA SER A 313 6.99 -20.79 23.04
C SER A 313 7.26 -21.57 24.33
N ARG A 314 6.79 -22.82 24.38
CA ARG A 314 7.03 -23.77 25.47
C ARG A 314 8.38 -24.47 25.27
N ASN A 315 9.11 -24.71 26.35
CA ASN A 315 10.45 -25.32 26.39
C ASN A 315 11.58 -24.40 25.88
N PRO A 316 11.87 -23.31 26.59
CA PRO A 316 12.99 -22.45 26.22
C PRO A 316 14.33 -23.15 26.45
N VAL A 317 15.31 -22.84 25.60
CA VAL A 317 16.69 -23.31 25.76
C VAL A 317 17.33 -22.58 26.94
N PHE A 318 17.91 -23.32 27.89
CA PHE A 318 18.70 -22.76 28.97
C PHE A 318 20.17 -23.13 28.83
N CYS A 319 21.05 -22.18 29.12
CA CYS A 319 22.49 -22.35 29.21
C CYS A 319 22.99 -21.69 30.50
N ASP A 320 24.08 -22.20 31.09
CA ASP A 320 24.71 -21.54 32.24
C ASP A 320 25.63 -20.40 31.77
N ALA A 321 25.79 -19.36 32.58
CA ALA A 321 26.53 -18.14 32.25
C ALA A 321 28.01 -18.37 31.83
N ASP A 322 28.61 -19.47 32.29
CA ASP A 322 29.99 -19.86 32.07
C ASP A 322 30.23 -20.70 30.82
N VAL A 323 29.17 -21.25 30.18
CA VAL A 323 29.34 -22.00 28.94
C VAL A 323 29.87 -21.09 27.82
N SER A 324 30.63 -21.66 26.89
CA SER A 324 31.19 -20.87 25.79
C SER A 324 30.08 -20.32 24.87
N ILE A 325 30.35 -19.18 24.23
CA ILE A 325 29.49 -18.62 23.18
C ILE A 325 29.20 -19.66 22.09
N GLN A 326 30.20 -20.49 21.74
CA GLN A 326 30.07 -21.56 20.76
C GLN A 326 29.13 -22.68 21.23
N ASP A 327 29.21 -23.09 22.49
CA ASP A 327 28.35 -24.14 23.05
C ASP A 327 26.91 -23.66 23.17
N ALA A 328 26.70 -22.39 23.58
CA ALA A 328 25.38 -21.79 23.61
C ALA A 328 24.74 -21.72 22.20
N ALA A 329 25.50 -21.27 21.19
CA ALA A 329 25.04 -21.27 19.80
C ALA A 329 24.72 -22.70 19.29
N SER A 330 25.54 -23.67 19.69
CA SER A 330 25.33 -25.09 19.34
C SER A 330 24.08 -25.67 20.00
N ALA A 331 23.82 -25.32 21.27
CA ALA A 331 22.61 -25.73 21.97
C ALA A 331 21.35 -25.15 21.31
N MET A 332 21.38 -23.86 20.94
CA MET A 332 20.32 -23.20 20.18
C MET A 332 20.07 -23.87 18.83
N ALA A 333 21.12 -24.18 18.06
CA ALA A 333 21.00 -24.84 16.77
C ALA A 333 20.41 -26.26 16.89
N ARG A 334 20.88 -27.06 17.86
CA ARG A 334 20.38 -28.43 18.11
C ARG A 334 18.90 -28.45 18.47
N GLN A 335 18.45 -27.46 19.23
CA GLN A 335 17.06 -27.34 19.68
C GLN A 335 16.20 -26.47 18.73
N GLN A 336 16.76 -26.05 17.59
CA GLN A 336 16.10 -25.20 16.59
C GLN A 336 15.49 -23.91 17.18
N SER A 337 16.17 -23.33 18.17
CA SER A 337 15.73 -22.11 18.86
C SER A 337 16.53 -20.90 18.38
N SER A 338 15.84 -19.77 18.20
CA SER A 338 16.45 -18.47 17.84
C SER A 338 16.96 -17.67 19.04
N TYR A 339 16.75 -18.17 20.26
CA TYR A 339 17.21 -17.59 21.53
C TYR A 339 17.60 -18.65 22.56
N ALA A 340 18.35 -18.24 23.58
CA ALA A 340 18.60 -19.00 24.80
C ALA A 340 18.56 -18.09 26.03
N PHE A 341 18.00 -18.60 27.12
CA PHE A 341 18.10 -17.99 28.44
C PHE A 341 19.40 -18.40 29.11
N ILE A 342 20.08 -17.42 29.70
CA ILE A 342 21.38 -17.60 30.34
C ILE A 342 21.19 -17.52 31.85
N ARG A 343 21.41 -18.64 32.56
CA ARG A 343 21.32 -18.72 34.01
C ARG A 343 22.58 -18.16 34.63
N SER A 344 22.43 -17.11 35.44
CA SER A 344 23.50 -16.59 36.28
C SER A 344 23.43 -17.23 37.67
N LYS A 345 24.53 -17.15 38.43
CA LYS A 345 24.58 -17.57 39.84
C LYS A 345 23.68 -16.69 40.72
N ASP A 346 23.45 -15.46 40.28
CA ASP A 346 22.44 -14.57 40.83
C ASP A 346 21.15 -14.67 39.98
N PRO A 347 20.03 -15.15 40.54
CA PRO A 347 18.75 -15.25 39.83
C PRO A 347 18.28 -13.92 39.22
N GLU A 348 18.64 -12.77 39.81
CA GLU A 348 18.29 -11.44 39.28
C GLU A 348 19.11 -11.06 38.04
N GLN A 349 20.24 -11.73 37.82
CA GLN A 349 21.14 -11.50 36.67
C GLN A 349 20.92 -12.51 35.54
N MET A 350 19.79 -13.20 35.54
CA MET A 350 19.40 -14.04 34.43
C MET A 350 19.30 -13.21 33.15
N GLY A 351 19.80 -13.73 32.04
CA GLY A 351 19.89 -13.00 30.78
C GLY A 351 19.31 -13.76 29.58
N ILE A 352 19.40 -13.13 28.41
CA ILE A 352 19.03 -13.70 27.13
C ILE A 352 20.11 -13.44 26.08
N VAL A 353 20.30 -14.41 25.17
CA VAL A 353 21.06 -14.26 23.93
C VAL A 353 20.18 -14.66 22.76
N THR A 354 20.29 -13.94 21.65
CA THR A 354 19.57 -14.20 20.39
C THR A 354 20.53 -14.36 19.22
N GLU A 355 20.04 -14.89 18.08
CA GLU A 355 20.78 -14.92 16.81
C GLU A 355 21.39 -13.55 16.42
N LYS A 356 20.68 -12.45 16.72
CA LYS A 356 21.17 -11.09 16.45
C LYS A 356 22.39 -10.72 17.30
N ASP A 357 22.46 -11.21 18.53
CA ASP A 357 23.61 -10.97 19.41
C ASP A 357 24.86 -11.66 18.89
N PHE A 358 24.75 -12.90 18.40
CA PHE A 358 25.87 -13.56 17.74
C PHE A 358 26.34 -12.80 16.49
N ALA A 359 25.42 -12.36 15.63
CA ALA A 359 25.79 -11.60 14.44
C ALA A 359 26.47 -10.26 14.78
N ARG A 360 25.89 -9.48 15.72
CA ARG A 360 26.32 -8.11 16.01
C ARG A 360 27.47 -8.04 17.01
N LYS A 361 27.43 -8.81 18.09
CA LYS A 361 28.43 -8.74 19.18
C LYS A 361 29.60 -9.68 18.92
N VAL A 362 29.37 -10.82 18.26
CA VAL A 362 30.42 -11.82 18.01
C VAL A 362 31.04 -11.68 16.62
N ILE A 363 30.27 -11.92 15.55
CA ILE A 363 30.80 -11.98 14.18
C ILE A 363 31.31 -10.62 13.73
N ALA A 364 30.50 -9.56 13.86
CA ALA A 364 30.85 -8.23 13.34
C ALA A 364 32.12 -7.63 13.98
N HIS A 365 32.48 -8.07 15.18
CA HIS A 365 33.63 -7.57 15.94
C HIS A 365 34.75 -8.61 16.11
N GLY A 366 34.60 -9.80 15.51
CA GLY A 366 35.56 -10.90 15.68
C GLY A 366 35.75 -11.34 17.14
N TYR A 367 34.67 -11.32 17.94
CA TYR A 367 34.74 -11.68 19.34
C TYR A 367 35.06 -13.18 19.50
N PRO A 368 36.00 -13.58 20.38
CA PRO A 368 36.35 -14.98 20.56
C PRO A 368 35.16 -15.82 21.04
N THR A 369 34.91 -16.96 20.38
CA THR A 369 33.75 -17.82 20.62
C THR A 369 33.94 -18.78 21.80
N ASP A 370 35.16 -18.90 22.32
CA ASP A 370 35.52 -19.67 23.51
C ASP A 370 35.22 -18.92 24.82
N ARG A 371 34.93 -17.63 24.75
CA ARG A 371 34.55 -16.81 25.91
C ARG A 371 33.18 -17.21 26.47
N PRO A 372 32.92 -16.92 27.77
CA PRO A 372 31.63 -17.17 28.40
C PRO A 372 30.48 -16.43 27.70
N VAL A 373 29.35 -17.11 27.50
CA VAL A 373 28.15 -16.56 26.88
C VAL A 373 27.56 -15.38 27.66
N ALA A 374 27.79 -15.31 28.97
CA ALA A 374 27.42 -14.16 29.79
C ALA A 374 28.05 -12.83 29.34
N SER A 375 29.16 -12.88 28.59
CA SER A 375 29.79 -11.66 28.06
C SER A 375 29.01 -10.98 26.93
N ILE A 376 28.07 -11.69 26.30
CA ILE A 376 27.25 -11.16 25.19
C ILE A 376 25.76 -11.10 25.51
N MET A 377 25.33 -11.64 26.65
CA MET A 377 23.93 -11.66 27.06
C MET A 377 23.41 -10.26 27.39
N SER A 378 22.10 -10.11 27.27
CA SER A 378 21.37 -8.96 27.81
C SER A 378 20.73 -9.37 29.12
N ALA A 379 21.04 -8.68 30.21
CA ALA A 379 20.51 -8.92 31.56
C ALA A 379 20.19 -7.58 32.25
N PRO A 380 19.19 -7.53 33.16
CA PRO A 380 18.33 -8.64 33.58
C PRO A 380 17.27 -9.00 32.53
N LEU A 381 16.87 -10.26 32.50
CA LEU A 381 15.79 -10.74 31.65
C LEU A 381 14.48 -10.10 32.09
N ARG A 382 13.77 -9.48 31.14
CA ARG A 382 12.43 -8.98 31.39
C ARG A 382 11.42 -10.11 31.36
N THR A 383 10.53 -10.09 32.34
CA THR A 383 9.52 -11.13 32.53
C THR A 383 8.11 -10.55 32.58
N ILE A 384 7.14 -11.36 32.17
CA ILE A 384 5.72 -11.04 32.28
C ILE A 384 4.93 -12.25 32.77
N SER A 385 3.89 -12.02 33.57
CA SER A 385 3.03 -13.11 34.05
C SER A 385 2.29 -13.79 32.91
N GLU A 386 2.15 -15.12 32.96
CA GLU A 386 1.31 -15.89 32.03
C GLU A 386 -0.17 -15.49 32.05
N LYS A 387 -0.61 -14.80 33.12
CA LYS A 387 -1.98 -14.30 33.26
C LYS A 387 -2.16 -12.92 32.63
N ALA A 388 -1.07 -12.24 32.29
CA ALA A 388 -1.13 -10.95 31.62
C ALA A 388 -1.80 -11.09 30.27
N LEU A 389 -2.44 -10.02 29.81
CA LEU A 389 -3.08 -10.00 28.51
C LEU A 389 -2.05 -9.81 27.40
N VAL A 390 -2.35 -10.29 26.18
CA VAL A 390 -1.51 -10.06 24.99
C VAL A 390 -1.23 -8.57 24.79
N PHE A 391 -2.23 -7.73 25.01
CA PHE A 391 -2.06 -6.27 24.95
C PHE A 391 -1.05 -5.75 25.99
N GLU A 392 -1.08 -6.27 27.22
CA GLU A 392 -0.14 -5.88 28.28
C GLU A 392 1.29 -6.29 27.94
N ALA A 393 1.46 -7.46 27.33
CA ALA A 393 2.74 -7.95 26.86
C ALA A 393 3.31 -7.12 25.72
N MET A 394 2.47 -6.78 24.75
CA MET A 394 2.82 -5.88 23.66
C MET A 394 3.21 -4.49 24.17
N MET A 395 2.47 -3.97 25.15
CA MET A 395 2.77 -2.70 25.79
C MET A 395 4.13 -2.74 26.52
N ALA A 396 4.41 -3.79 27.28
CA ALA A 396 5.70 -3.97 27.95
C ALA A 396 6.86 -4.03 26.93
N MET A 397 6.70 -4.76 25.81
CA MET A 397 7.67 -4.81 24.71
C MET A 397 7.93 -3.45 24.06
N MET A 398 6.92 -2.60 23.97
CA MET A 398 7.04 -1.26 23.40
C MET A 398 7.69 -0.27 24.37
N GLU A 399 7.41 -0.36 25.66
CA GLU A 399 7.90 0.59 26.66
C GLU A 399 9.42 0.52 26.85
N GLU A 400 10.02 -0.66 26.71
CA GLU A 400 11.47 -0.83 26.92
C GLU A 400 12.25 -1.34 25.70
N ASP A 401 11.67 -1.26 24.50
CA ASP A 401 12.28 -1.61 23.19
C ASP A 401 12.90 -3.02 23.13
N PHE A 402 12.25 -4.01 23.77
CA PHE A 402 12.66 -5.41 23.68
C PHE A 402 11.71 -6.22 22.80
N GLN A 403 12.27 -7.18 22.05
CA GLN A 403 11.50 -8.06 21.16
C GLN A 403 11.16 -9.43 21.76
N HIS A 404 11.65 -9.70 22.99
CA HIS A 404 11.57 -10.99 23.67
C HIS A 404 11.30 -10.77 25.16
N VAL A 405 10.34 -11.50 25.73
CA VAL A 405 9.99 -11.46 27.17
C VAL A 405 9.83 -12.86 27.74
N GLY A 406 10.49 -13.13 28.86
CA GLY A 406 10.27 -14.38 29.60
C GLY A 406 8.86 -14.43 30.18
N VAL A 407 8.12 -15.50 29.92
CA VAL A 407 6.81 -15.70 30.55
C VAL A 407 7.00 -16.45 31.85
N VAL A 408 6.45 -15.94 32.95
CA VAL A 408 6.54 -16.54 34.29
C VAL A 408 5.20 -17.02 34.82
N ASP A 409 5.23 -18.11 35.59
CA ASP A 409 4.07 -18.63 36.32
C ASP A 409 3.81 -17.85 37.63
N ALA A 410 2.86 -18.34 38.44
CA ALA A 410 2.53 -17.75 39.74
C ALA A 410 3.66 -17.84 40.79
N ASN A 411 4.68 -18.67 40.57
CA ASN A 411 5.84 -18.85 41.44
C ASN A 411 7.08 -18.12 40.89
N GLU A 412 6.90 -17.18 39.95
CA GLU A 412 7.97 -16.45 39.25
C GLU A 412 8.95 -17.35 38.47
N THR A 413 8.55 -18.59 38.18
CA THR A 413 9.37 -19.51 37.40
C THR A 413 9.15 -19.24 35.91
N ILE A 414 10.23 -19.11 35.14
CA ILE A 414 10.15 -18.90 33.69
C ILE A 414 9.68 -20.20 33.03
N ILE A 415 8.49 -20.14 32.43
CA ILE A 415 7.82 -21.25 31.76
C ILE A 415 7.91 -21.16 30.22
N GLY A 416 8.32 -20.01 29.69
CA GLY A 416 8.41 -19.81 28.24
C GLY A 416 8.95 -18.45 27.84
N MET A 417 8.85 -18.17 26.54
CA MET A 417 9.25 -16.92 25.93
C MET A 417 8.15 -16.42 24.99
N LEU A 418 7.88 -15.13 25.03
CA LEU A 418 7.03 -14.43 24.08
C LEU A 418 7.88 -13.54 23.19
N SER A 419 7.70 -13.63 21.86
CA SER A 419 8.26 -12.69 20.89
C SER A 419 7.18 -12.01 20.05
N ASN A 420 7.54 -10.91 19.39
CA ASN A 420 6.66 -10.24 18.41
C ASN A 420 6.20 -11.19 17.30
N LYS A 421 7.04 -12.16 16.91
CA LYS A 421 6.70 -13.15 15.89
C LYS A 421 5.62 -14.12 16.36
N ASP A 422 5.63 -14.49 17.64
CA ASP A 422 4.65 -15.42 18.21
C ASP A 422 3.25 -14.77 18.27
N ILE A 423 3.20 -13.49 18.64
CA ILE A 423 1.97 -12.69 18.65
C ILE A 423 1.39 -12.59 17.22
N LEU A 424 2.24 -12.34 16.21
CA LEU A 424 1.83 -12.26 14.81
C LEU A 424 1.45 -13.62 14.21
N ALA A 425 2.16 -14.69 14.57
CA ALA A 425 1.86 -16.05 14.10
C ALA A 425 0.50 -16.53 14.61
N TYR A 426 0.14 -16.17 15.85
CA TYR A 426 -1.17 -16.48 16.40
C TYR A 426 -2.31 -15.74 15.67
N GLN A 427 -2.10 -14.51 15.18
CA GLN A 427 -3.08 -13.81 14.31
C GLN A 427 -3.41 -14.59 13.03
N GLY A 428 -2.43 -15.29 12.45
CA GLY A 428 -2.61 -16.09 11.23
C GLY A 428 -3.43 -17.38 11.39
N GLN A 429 -3.69 -17.80 12.63
CA GLN A 429 -4.43 -19.03 12.98
C GLN A 429 -5.83 -18.75 13.55
N SER A 430 -6.25 -17.49 13.61
CA SER A 430 -7.56 -17.09 14.16
C SER A 430 -8.74 -17.72 13.38
N PRO A 431 -9.75 -18.27 14.08
CA PRO A 431 -11.02 -18.75 13.50
C PRO A 431 -11.68 -17.74 12.54
N LEU A 432 -11.53 -16.44 12.83
CA LEU A 432 -12.11 -15.34 12.04
C LEU A 432 -11.44 -15.18 10.68
N PHE A 433 -10.15 -15.50 10.59
CA PHE A 433 -9.40 -15.39 9.35
C PHE A 433 -9.81 -16.49 8.36
N LEU A 434 -10.26 -17.64 8.85
CA LEU A 434 -10.87 -18.68 8.01
C LEU A 434 -12.17 -18.18 7.37
N LEU A 435 -13.06 -17.55 8.16
CA LEU A 435 -14.31 -16.96 7.67
C LEU A 435 -14.04 -15.92 6.57
N ARG A 436 -13.11 -14.99 6.81
CA ARG A 436 -12.75 -13.96 5.82
C ARG A 436 -12.18 -14.57 4.54
N LYS A 437 -11.29 -15.57 4.66
CA LYS A 437 -10.71 -16.28 3.51
C LYS A 437 -11.74 -17.03 2.68
N ILE A 438 -12.80 -17.55 3.30
CA ILE A 438 -13.91 -18.19 2.59
C ILE A 438 -14.73 -17.14 1.84
N GLN A 439 -15.04 -16.00 2.48
CA GLN A 439 -15.86 -14.96 1.89
C GLN A 439 -15.24 -14.34 0.61
N ILE A 440 -13.92 -14.16 0.61
CA ILE A 440 -13.17 -13.60 -0.55
C ILE A 440 -12.66 -14.69 -1.51
N ALA A 441 -13.00 -15.96 -1.31
CA ALA A 441 -12.52 -17.02 -2.20
C ALA A 441 -13.13 -16.87 -3.61
N PRO A 442 -12.32 -16.87 -4.69
CA PRO A 442 -12.83 -16.61 -6.03
C PRO A 442 -13.49 -17.84 -6.68
N THR A 443 -13.18 -19.05 -6.20
CA THR A 443 -13.61 -20.31 -6.83
C THR A 443 -14.00 -21.37 -5.80
N MET A 444 -14.80 -22.34 -6.23
CA MET A 444 -15.20 -23.50 -5.41
C MET A 444 -13.99 -24.26 -4.86
N ASP A 445 -12.97 -24.51 -5.69
CA ASP A 445 -11.75 -25.21 -5.27
C ASP A 445 -11.02 -24.47 -4.13
N LYS A 446 -11.01 -23.14 -4.17
CA LYS A 446 -10.41 -22.33 -3.11
C LYS A 446 -11.24 -22.39 -1.84
N ILE A 447 -12.57 -22.44 -1.93
CA ILE A 447 -13.45 -22.65 -0.76
C ILE A 447 -13.17 -24.01 -0.13
N ILE A 448 -13.06 -25.07 -0.92
CA ILE A 448 -12.74 -26.43 -0.45
C ILE A 448 -11.36 -26.45 0.24
N GLU A 449 -10.34 -25.85 -0.38
CA GLU A 449 -9.00 -25.72 0.19
C GLU A 449 -9.03 -25.03 1.58
N LYS A 450 -9.83 -23.98 1.74
CA LYS A 450 -9.97 -23.29 3.02
C LYS A 450 -10.80 -24.09 4.01
N HIS A 451 -11.91 -24.69 3.60
CA HIS A 451 -12.75 -25.54 4.44
C HIS A 451 -11.97 -26.70 5.06
N ASN A 452 -11.00 -27.28 4.34
CA ASN A 452 -10.13 -28.33 4.87
C ASN A 452 -9.33 -27.92 6.13
N ARG A 453 -9.19 -26.61 6.39
CA ARG A 453 -8.58 -26.08 7.62
C ARG A 453 -9.52 -26.05 8.83
N LEU A 454 -10.82 -26.23 8.63
CA LEU A 454 -11.82 -26.24 9.71
C LEU A 454 -11.55 -27.36 10.72
N ALA A 455 -11.38 -28.60 10.26
CA ALA A 455 -11.17 -29.73 11.15
C ALA A 455 -9.89 -29.61 12.02
N PRO A 456 -8.71 -29.23 11.47
CA PRO A 456 -7.54 -28.89 12.28
C PRO A 456 -7.79 -27.77 13.30
N MET A 457 -8.50 -26.70 12.92
CA MET A 457 -8.82 -25.59 13.83
C MET A 457 -9.79 -26.00 14.95
N VAL A 458 -10.83 -26.78 14.64
CA VAL A 458 -11.76 -27.32 15.64
C VAL A 458 -11.03 -28.23 16.62
N ARG A 459 -10.15 -29.12 16.13
CA ARG A 459 -9.30 -29.94 17.00
C ARG A 459 -8.44 -29.09 17.92
N SER A 460 -7.80 -28.04 17.39
CA SER A 460 -7.02 -27.10 18.18
C SER A 460 -7.87 -26.43 19.27
N LEU A 461 -9.05 -25.93 18.92
CA LEU A 461 -9.99 -25.33 19.88
C LEU A 461 -10.43 -26.30 20.98
N ILE A 462 -10.68 -27.57 20.65
CA ILE A 462 -10.99 -28.62 21.63
C ILE A 462 -9.80 -28.85 22.57
N HIS A 463 -8.59 -29.02 22.03
CA HIS A 463 -7.38 -29.21 22.84
C HIS A 463 -7.08 -28.00 23.74
N ASN A 464 -7.48 -26.80 23.30
CA ASN A 464 -7.31 -25.55 24.04
C ASN A 464 -8.49 -25.22 24.98
N GLY A 465 -9.41 -26.16 25.23
CA GLY A 465 -10.45 -26.03 26.24
C GLY A 465 -11.66 -25.18 25.82
N ALA A 466 -11.89 -24.96 24.52
CA ALA A 466 -13.08 -24.27 24.05
C ALA A 466 -14.36 -25.04 24.42
N THR A 467 -15.40 -24.31 24.84
CA THR A 467 -16.68 -24.92 25.18
C THR A 467 -17.36 -25.51 23.94
N ALA A 468 -18.13 -26.58 24.11
CA ALA A 468 -18.90 -27.20 23.02
C ALA A 468 -19.82 -26.22 22.30
N GLN A 469 -20.36 -25.23 23.02
CA GLN A 469 -21.18 -24.16 22.46
C GLN A 469 -20.38 -23.26 21.51
N ASN A 470 -19.16 -22.85 21.88
CA ASN A 470 -18.31 -22.00 21.04
C ASN A 470 -17.79 -22.75 19.81
N ILE A 471 -17.46 -24.03 19.96
CA ILE A 471 -17.06 -24.90 18.84
C ILE A 471 -18.22 -25.03 17.84
N THR A 472 -19.44 -25.29 18.33
CA THR A 472 -20.62 -25.43 17.48
C THR A 472 -20.93 -24.11 16.76
N ARG A 473 -20.89 -22.96 17.47
CA ARG A 473 -21.05 -21.63 16.86
C ARG A 473 -20.03 -21.35 15.77
N PHE A 474 -18.77 -21.73 15.98
CA PHE A 474 -17.73 -21.54 14.97
C PHE A 474 -17.98 -22.40 13.72
N ILE A 475 -18.31 -23.68 13.90
CA ILE A 475 -18.66 -24.58 12.78
C ILE A 475 -19.84 -24.01 12.00
N THR A 476 -20.92 -23.62 12.70
CA THR A 476 -22.09 -23.00 12.06
C THR A 476 -21.75 -21.70 11.34
N ALA A 477 -20.90 -20.84 11.91
CA ALA A 477 -20.49 -19.60 11.24
C ALA A 477 -19.70 -19.87 9.95
N VAL A 478 -18.87 -20.92 9.93
CA VAL A 478 -18.15 -21.36 8.74
C VAL A 478 -19.10 -21.92 7.70
N SER A 479 -20.04 -22.79 8.09
CA SER A 479 -21.11 -23.30 7.21
C SER A 479 -21.92 -22.17 6.58
N ASP A 480 -22.41 -21.23 7.42
CA ASP A 480 -23.18 -20.06 6.98
C ASP A 480 -22.39 -19.23 5.97
N THR A 481 -21.10 -19.01 6.22
CA THR A 481 -20.24 -18.21 5.34
C THR A 481 -19.99 -18.88 4.00
N ILE A 482 -19.74 -20.19 4.00
CA ILE A 482 -19.61 -20.99 2.78
C ILE A 482 -20.91 -20.91 1.98
N LEU A 483 -22.05 -21.18 2.62
CA LEU A 483 -23.34 -21.15 1.95
C LEU A 483 -23.65 -19.78 1.33
N ASN A 484 -23.47 -18.69 2.10
CA ASN A 484 -23.69 -17.34 1.57
C ASN A 484 -22.77 -17.06 0.37
N LYS A 485 -21.52 -17.53 0.41
CA LYS A 485 -20.59 -17.38 -0.71
C LYS A 485 -21.03 -18.17 -1.94
N LEU A 486 -21.45 -19.43 -1.75
CA LEU A 486 -21.94 -20.27 -2.83
C LEU A 486 -23.20 -19.69 -3.48
N MET A 487 -24.14 -19.20 -2.68
CA MET A 487 -25.32 -18.52 -3.21
C MET A 487 -24.95 -17.28 -4.03
N SER A 488 -24.02 -16.45 -3.54
CA SER A 488 -23.52 -15.29 -4.28
C SER A 488 -22.92 -15.71 -5.62
N MET A 489 -22.05 -16.74 -5.62
CA MET A 489 -21.41 -17.22 -6.84
C MET A 489 -22.42 -17.78 -7.85
N THR A 490 -23.43 -18.51 -7.39
CA THR A 490 -24.50 -19.04 -8.25
C THR A 490 -25.37 -17.92 -8.83
N LEU A 491 -25.70 -16.89 -8.05
CA LEU A 491 -26.44 -15.73 -8.56
C LEU A 491 -25.62 -14.91 -9.56
N ASP A 492 -24.31 -14.78 -9.32
CA ASP A 492 -23.41 -14.12 -10.27
C ASP A 492 -23.31 -14.88 -11.60
N GLU A 493 -23.39 -16.22 -11.57
CA GLU A 493 -23.36 -17.09 -12.76
C GLU A 493 -24.70 -17.14 -13.50
N MET A 494 -25.82 -17.26 -12.77
CA MET A 494 -27.16 -17.42 -13.34
C MET A 494 -27.81 -16.08 -13.74
N GLY A 495 -27.27 -14.95 -13.26
CA GLY A 495 -27.85 -13.63 -13.43
C GLY A 495 -28.95 -13.31 -12.39
N PRO A 496 -29.53 -12.10 -12.45
CA PRO A 496 -30.52 -11.65 -11.47
C PRO A 496 -31.75 -12.56 -11.48
N PRO A 497 -32.33 -12.87 -10.31
CA PRO A 497 -33.48 -13.77 -10.23
C PRO A 497 -34.69 -13.14 -10.95
N PRO A 498 -35.51 -13.94 -11.65
CA PRO A 498 -36.64 -13.44 -12.43
C PRO A 498 -37.77 -12.87 -11.55
N VAL A 499 -37.83 -13.29 -10.29
CA VAL A 499 -38.76 -12.81 -9.25
C VAL A 499 -38.06 -12.85 -7.90
N HIS A 500 -38.60 -12.11 -6.92
CA HIS A 500 -38.15 -12.19 -5.53
C HIS A 500 -38.25 -13.64 -5.01
N PHE A 501 -37.20 -14.11 -4.34
CA PHE A 501 -37.16 -15.45 -3.79
C PHE A 501 -36.47 -15.47 -2.44
N VAL A 502 -36.75 -16.52 -1.66
CA VAL A 502 -36.10 -16.76 -0.38
C VAL A 502 -35.42 -18.12 -0.43
N PHE A 503 -34.13 -18.15 -0.10
CA PHE A 503 -33.43 -19.40 0.15
C PHE A 503 -33.65 -19.83 1.59
N MET A 504 -34.43 -20.89 1.80
CA MET A 504 -34.73 -21.42 3.13
C MET A 504 -33.93 -22.69 3.39
N ILE A 505 -33.21 -22.70 4.52
CA ILE A 505 -32.61 -23.92 5.07
C ILE A 505 -33.42 -24.37 6.27
N MET A 506 -33.83 -25.63 6.26
CA MET A 506 -34.45 -26.30 7.40
C MET A 506 -33.46 -27.26 8.05
N GLY A 507 -33.41 -27.32 9.39
CA GLY A 507 -32.54 -28.26 10.11
C GLY A 507 -31.75 -27.64 11.28
N SER A 508 -30.60 -28.22 11.62
CA SER A 508 -29.68 -27.72 12.66
C SER A 508 -29.14 -26.31 12.33
N GLU A 509 -28.86 -26.05 11.04
CA GLU A 509 -28.40 -24.76 10.51
C GLU A 509 -29.46 -23.65 10.66
N GLY A 510 -30.72 -23.94 10.37
CA GLY A 510 -31.84 -23.00 10.50
C GLY A 510 -32.26 -22.71 11.94
N ARG A 511 -31.74 -23.43 12.94
CA ARG A 511 -32.18 -23.28 14.34
C ARG A 511 -31.32 -22.36 15.16
N ARG A 512 -30.04 -22.12 14.83
CA ARG A 512 -29.03 -21.51 15.73
C ARG A 512 -29.17 -21.94 17.21
N SER A 513 -29.64 -23.18 17.44
CA SER A 513 -30.03 -23.81 18.73
C SER A 513 -31.40 -23.44 19.38
N GLY A 514 -32.42 -23.06 18.62
CA GLY A 514 -33.82 -22.94 19.07
C GLY A 514 -34.56 -21.75 18.43
N GLY A 515 -35.40 -22.02 17.41
CA GLY A 515 -36.51 -21.16 16.98
C GLY A 515 -36.18 -19.88 16.19
N ALA A 516 -36.00 -19.99 14.87
CA ALA A 516 -36.66 -19.17 13.83
C ALA A 516 -36.01 -19.43 12.46
N LEU A 517 -36.83 -19.65 11.43
CA LEU A 517 -36.39 -19.80 10.03
C LEU A 517 -35.55 -18.59 9.59
N PHE A 518 -34.43 -18.83 8.90
CA PHE A 518 -33.78 -17.81 8.09
C PHE A 518 -34.67 -17.46 6.90
N SER A 519 -35.20 -16.25 6.86
CA SER A 519 -35.63 -15.59 5.63
C SER A 519 -34.64 -14.46 5.33
N LYS A 520 -33.83 -14.63 4.28
CA LYS A 520 -33.30 -13.46 3.57
C LYS A 520 -34.22 -13.24 2.38
N ILE A 521 -35.02 -12.17 2.48
CA ILE A 521 -35.77 -11.63 1.36
C ILE A 521 -34.75 -11.02 0.41
N TRP A 522 -34.68 -11.51 -0.83
CA TRP A 522 -34.02 -10.84 -1.94
C TRP A 522 -35.06 -10.38 -2.94
#